data_AF-A0A5K1A6L5-F1
#
_entry.id   AF-A0A5K1A6L5-F1
#
_cell.length_a   1.000
_cell.length_b   1.000
_cell.length_c   1.000
_cell.angle_alpha   90.00
_cell.angle_beta   90.00
_cell.angle_gamma   90.00
#
_symmetry.space_group_name_H-M   'P 1'
#
loop_
_entity.id
_entity.type
_entity.pdbx_description
1 polymer ?
#
loop_
_entity_poly.entity_id
_entity_poly.type
_entity_poly.pdbx_seq_one_letter_code
_entity_poly.pdbx_strand_id
1 'polypeptide(L)'
;SELCAPKPSPFAHMKTEHICGRPLGLRFDKKTGELYIADAYFGLMKVGPAGGLATSLVTEAEGVPLRFTNDLDIDDEGNIYFTDSSTRYQR
;
A
#
# COMPACT_ATOMS: atom_id res chain seq x y z
N SER A 1 2.66 -1.91 -19.16
CA SER A 1 1.69 -3.02 -19.36
C SER A 1 0.29 -2.42 -19.34
N GLU A 2 -0.56 -2.72 -20.32
CA GLU A 2 -1.95 -2.22 -20.36
C GLU A 2 -2.86 -2.86 -19.29
N LEU A 3 -2.40 -3.96 -18.66
CA LEU A 3 -3.17 -4.73 -17.69
C LEU A 3 -3.76 -3.89 -16.54
N CYS A 4 -2.94 -2.95 -16.04
CA CYS A 4 -3.24 -2.08 -14.91
C CYS A 4 -3.63 -0.65 -15.33
N ALA A 5 -3.83 -0.40 -16.63
CA ALA A 5 -4.26 0.90 -17.10
C ALA A 5 -5.65 1.26 -16.55
N PRO A 6 -5.96 2.55 -16.32
CA PRO A 6 -7.26 2.99 -15.80
C PRO A 6 -8.43 2.40 -16.62
N LYS A 7 -9.47 1.94 -15.91
CA LYS A 7 -10.68 1.36 -16.50
C LYS A 7 -11.91 2.13 -16.01
N PRO A 8 -12.97 2.26 -16.81
CA PRO A 8 -14.13 3.09 -16.49
C PRO A 8 -14.98 2.54 -15.34
N SER A 9 -14.93 1.23 -15.09
CA SER A 9 -15.65 0.61 -13.97
C SER A 9 -14.74 0.46 -12.74
N PRO A 10 -15.19 0.85 -11.54
CA PRO A 10 -14.42 0.70 -10.31
C PRO A 10 -14.15 -0.77 -9.95
N PHE A 11 -14.95 -1.70 -10.49
CA PHE A 11 -14.80 -3.14 -10.28
C PHE A 11 -13.99 -3.84 -11.37
N ALA A 12 -13.64 -3.14 -12.45
CA ALA A 12 -12.90 -3.74 -13.57
C ALA A 12 -11.48 -4.18 -13.21
N HIS A 13 -10.97 -3.73 -12.06
CA HIS A 13 -9.66 -4.09 -11.55
C HIS A 13 -9.67 -5.28 -10.60
N MET A 14 -10.82 -5.71 -10.05
CA MET A 14 -10.89 -6.76 -9.01
C MET A 14 -10.11 -8.02 -9.38
N LYS A 15 -10.22 -8.47 -10.64
CA LYS A 15 -9.52 -9.68 -11.11
C LYS A 15 -8.00 -9.53 -11.20
N THR A 16 -7.50 -8.31 -11.25
CA THR A 16 -6.08 -7.99 -11.45
C THR A 16 -5.48 -7.21 -10.29
N GLU A 17 -6.21 -6.97 -9.20
CA GLU A 17 -5.69 -6.21 -8.05
C GLU A 17 -4.44 -6.85 -7.46
N HIS A 18 -4.40 -8.18 -7.33
CA HIS A 18 -3.21 -8.91 -6.86
C HIS A 18 -1.96 -8.76 -7.76
N ILE A 19 -2.12 -8.26 -8.99
CA ILE A 19 -1.03 -7.99 -9.94
C ILE A 19 -0.71 -6.50 -9.98
N CYS A 20 -1.73 -5.66 -9.87
CA CYS A 20 -1.63 -4.20 -10.06
C CYS A 20 -1.47 -3.41 -8.76
N GLY A 21 -1.70 -4.05 -7.61
CA GLY A 21 -1.86 -3.40 -6.32
C GLY A 21 -3.28 -2.88 -6.09
N ARG A 22 -3.57 -2.62 -4.82
CA ARG A 22 -4.77 -1.91 -4.37
C ARG A 22 -4.42 -1.11 -3.12
N PRO A 23 -4.05 0.18 -3.27
CA PRO A 23 -3.87 1.07 -2.13
C PRO A 23 -5.17 1.22 -1.33
N LEU A 24 -5.09 1.03 -0.02
CA LEU A 24 -6.21 1.16 0.92
C LEU A 24 -5.97 2.25 1.96
N GLY A 25 -4.75 2.33 2.49
CA GLY A 25 -4.32 3.34 3.44
C GLY A 25 -3.32 4.30 2.81
N LEU A 26 -3.52 5.60 3.04
CA LEU A 26 -2.69 6.68 2.48
C LEU A 26 -2.45 7.74 3.56
N ARG A 27 -1.18 8.03 3.85
CA ARG A 27 -0.81 9.10 4.79
C ARG A 27 0.43 9.84 4.32
N PHE A 28 0.36 11.17 4.38
CA PHE A 28 1.52 12.01 4.15
C PHE A 28 2.30 12.18 5.44
N ASP A 29 3.60 12.00 5.38
CA ASP A 29 4.51 12.59 6.37
C ASP A 29 4.51 14.11 6.15
N LYS A 30 4.02 14.84 7.15
CA LYS A 30 3.87 16.31 7.07
C LYS A 30 5.22 17.03 7.03
N LYS A 31 6.31 16.42 7.50
CA LYS A 31 7.64 17.03 7.54
C LYS A 31 8.37 16.88 6.21
N THR A 32 8.28 15.71 5.60
CA THR A 32 9.03 15.37 4.38
C THR A 32 8.20 15.50 3.10
N GLY A 33 6.87 15.43 3.21
CA GLY A 33 5.96 15.37 2.06
C GLY A 33 5.94 14.00 1.38
N GLU A 34 6.58 12.98 1.95
CA GLU A 34 6.48 11.60 1.46
C GLU A 34 5.06 11.06 1.68
N LEU A 35 4.53 10.34 0.69
CA LEU A 35 3.27 9.62 0.79
C LEU A 35 3.56 8.16 1.12
N TYR A 36 3.14 7.72 2.30
CA TYR A 36 3.16 6.32 2.71
C TYR A 36 1.84 5.64 2.32
N ILE A 37 1.97 4.40 1.84
CA ILE A 37 0.91 3.64 1.19
C ILE A 37 0.84 2.25 1.82
N ALA A 38 -0.31 1.90 2.37
CA ALA A 38 -0.67 0.53 2.70
C ALA A 38 -1.38 -0.07 1.48
N ASP A 39 -0.68 -0.93 0.76
CA ASP A 39 -1.23 -1.66 -0.37
C ASP A 39 -1.62 -3.07 0.05
N ALA A 40 -2.83 -3.49 -0.32
CA ALA A 40 -3.40 -4.77 0.09
C ALA A 40 -2.53 -5.98 -0.30
N TYR A 41 -1.69 -5.88 -1.32
CA TYR A 41 -0.88 -6.98 -1.85
C TYR A 41 0.62 -6.72 -1.78
N PHE A 42 1.04 -5.46 -1.77
CA PHE A 42 2.47 -5.08 -1.81
C PHE A 42 3.03 -4.58 -0.48
N GLY A 43 2.23 -4.61 0.59
CA GLY A 43 2.67 -4.25 1.93
C GLY A 43 2.75 -2.74 2.14
N LEU A 44 3.72 -2.31 2.93
CA LEU A 44 3.98 -0.89 3.17
C LEU A 44 4.95 -0.36 2.10
N MET A 45 4.55 0.72 1.43
CA MET A 45 5.33 1.40 0.41
C MET A 45 5.39 2.90 0.68
N LYS A 46 6.29 3.60 0.00
CA LYS A 46 6.30 5.07 -0.02
C LYS A 46 6.63 5.64 -1.39
N VAL A 47 6.20 6.87 -1.63
CA VAL A 47 6.58 7.66 -2.81
C VAL A 47 6.85 9.10 -2.41
N GLY A 48 7.84 9.73 -3.05
CA GLY A 48 8.17 11.13 -2.79
C GLY A 48 7.09 12.10 -3.28
N PRO A 49 7.18 13.39 -2.92
CA PRO A 49 6.18 14.42 -3.25
C PRO A 49 6.01 14.67 -4.76
N ALA A 50 7.00 14.27 -5.57
CA ALA A 50 6.92 14.33 -7.03
C ALA A 50 6.10 13.17 -7.65
N GLY A 51 5.63 12.22 -6.84
CA GLY A 51 4.96 11.02 -7.30
C GLY A 51 5.91 10.04 -8.01
N GLY A 52 5.35 9.23 -8.90
CA GLY A 52 6.07 8.16 -9.59
C GLY A 52 5.81 6.78 -8.99
N LEU A 53 6.69 5.83 -9.29
CA LEU A 53 6.58 4.47 -8.76
C LEU A 53 6.96 4.45 -7.28
N ALA A 54 6.10 3.84 -6.45
CA ALA A 54 6.38 3.69 -5.04
C ALA A 54 7.54 2.71 -4.80
N THR A 55 8.32 2.97 -3.75
CA THR A 55 9.36 2.09 -3.23
C THR A 55 8.79 1.23 -2.12
N SER A 56 9.05 -0.08 -2.15
CA SER A 56 8.65 -1.01 -1.09
C SER A 56 9.48 -0.79 0.17
N LEU A 57 8.83 -0.84 1.34
CA LEU A 57 9.47 -0.69 2.66
C LEU A 57 9.37 -1.96 3.49
N VAL A 58 8.18 -2.54 3.59
CA VAL A 58 7.91 -3.72 4.43
C VAL A 58 6.95 -4.65 3.71
N THR A 59 7.32 -5.93 3.62
CA THR A 59 6.49 -6.99 3.03
C THR A 59 6.25 -8.17 3.99
N GLU A 60 6.94 -8.17 5.14
CA GLU A 60 6.81 -9.18 6.18
C GLU A 60 7.15 -8.59 7.55
N ALA A 61 6.62 -9.22 8.61
CA ALA A 61 6.98 -8.91 9.99
C ALA A 61 7.14 -10.22 10.77
N GLU A 62 8.21 -10.35 11.55
CA GLU A 62 8.51 -11.56 12.34
C GLU A 62 8.51 -12.87 11.50
N GLY A 63 8.94 -12.78 10.24
CA GLY A 63 8.94 -13.90 9.30
C GLY A 63 7.56 -14.29 8.76
N VAL A 64 6.51 -13.52 9.05
CA VAL A 64 5.16 -13.69 8.50
C VAL A 64 4.93 -12.68 7.37
N PRO A 65 4.68 -13.13 6.12
CA PRO A 65 4.35 -12.23 5.02
C PRO A 65 3.05 -11.46 5.26
N LEU A 66 3.06 -10.18 4.92
CA LEU A 66 1.85 -9.36 4.86
C LEU A 66 0.99 -9.82 3.67
N ARG A 67 -0.32 -9.97 3.87
CA ARG A 67 -1.23 -10.47 2.83
C ARG A 67 -2.43 -9.58 2.56
N PHE A 68 -2.75 -8.68 3.49
CA PHE A 68 -3.88 -7.77 3.38
C PHE A 68 -3.62 -6.50 4.19
N THR A 69 -2.55 -5.79 3.84
CA THR A 69 -2.20 -4.51 4.49
C THR A 69 -3.28 -3.47 4.17
N ASN A 70 -3.83 -2.84 5.20
CA ASN A 70 -5.11 -2.13 5.07
C ASN A 70 -5.00 -0.62 5.33
N ASP A 71 -4.68 -0.20 6.55
CA ASP A 71 -4.48 1.21 6.85
C ASP A 71 -3.19 1.46 7.62
N LEU A 72 -2.75 2.73 7.60
CA LEU A 72 -1.60 3.22 8.36
C LEU A 72 -1.86 4.59 8.99
N ASP A 73 -1.05 4.94 9.99
CA ASP A 73 -0.92 6.29 10.52
C ASP A 73 0.54 6.62 10.88
N ILE A 74 0.84 7.90 10.97
CA ILE A 74 2.19 8.42 11.26
C ILE A 74 2.10 9.37 12.44
N ASP A 75 2.92 9.14 13.47
CA ASP A 75 3.00 10.06 14.60
C ASP A 75 3.94 11.24 14.35
N ASP A 76 3.98 12.18 15.30
CA ASP A 76 4.80 13.39 15.19
C ASP A 76 6.31 13.11 15.29
N GLU A 77 6.73 11.92 15.70
CA GLU A 77 8.14 11.50 15.70
C GLU A 77 8.55 10.87 14.35
N GLY A 78 7.57 10.49 13.53
CA GLY A 78 7.77 9.83 12.24
C GLY A 78 7.68 8.31 12.33
N ASN A 79 7.20 7.74 13.44
CA ASN A 79 6.92 6.32 13.53
C ASN A 79 5.68 6.00 12.69
N ILE A 80 5.72 4.86 12.00
CA ILE A 80 4.64 4.41 11.12
C ILE A 80 3.97 3.20 11.77
N TYR A 81 2.66 3.31 11.99
CA TYR A 81 1.82 2.24 12.50
C TYR A 81 0.94 1.76 11.37
N PHE A 82 0.87 0.47 11.11
CA PHE A 82 0.05 -0.07 10.03
C PHE A 82 -0.62 -1.38 10.45
N THR A 83 -1.63 -1.77 9.68
CA THR A 83 -2.44 -2.96 9.95
C THR A 83 -2.37 -3.94 8.81
N ASP A 84 -2.34 -5.23 9.13
CA ASP A 84 -2.58 -6.34 8.21
C ASP A 84 -3.87 -7.03 8.63
N SER A 85 -4.89 -7.01 7.77
CA SER A 85 -6.23 -7.48 8.13
C SER A 85 -6.30 -9.00 8.26
N SER A 86 -5.40 -9.71 7.58
CA SER A 86 -5.31 -11.17 7.64
C SER A 86 -3.96 -11.64 7.14
N THR A 87 -3.32 -12.52 7.91
CA THR A 87 -2.12 -13.24 7.49
C THR A 87 -2.43 -14.50 6.67
N ARG A 88 -3.71 -14.75 6.37
CA ARG A 88 -4.19 -15.94 5.65
C ARG A 88 -4.89 -15.58 4.34
N TYR A 89 -5.79 -14.61 4.39
CA TYR A 89 -6.63 -14.21 3.25
C TYR A 89 -6.10 -12.93 2.62
N GLN A 90 -6.27 -12.84 1.30
CA GLN A 90 -6.08 -11.61 0.54
C GLN A 90 -7.42 -10.88 0.39
N ARG A 91 -7.37 -9.65 -0.11
CA ARG A 91 -8.54 -8.82 -0.40
C ARG A 91 -9.47 -9.42 -1.46
#